data_AF-K2CU33-F1
#
_entry.id   AF-K2CU33-F1
#
_cell.length_a   1.000
_cell.length_b   1.000
_cell.length_c   1.000
_cell.angle_alpha   90.00
_cell.angle_beta   90.00
_cell.angle_gamma   90.00
#
_symmetry.space_group_name_H-M   'P 1'
#
loop_
_entity.id
_entity.type
_entity.pdbx_description
1 polymer ?
#
loop_
_entity_poly.entity_id
_entity_poly.type
_entity_poly.pdbx_seq_one_letter_code
_entity_poly.pdbx_strand_id
1 'polypeptide(L)'
;MPKPQGKFVDQPPENPTEEKASSATRTLYRKKVEAGELDEKEIEVDLAMNASNIEIMGPPGMEEMTGQLQSMMESLSNKRIKSRRLKIKKALKLLQEDEASKLINEDEIRTKALDSVEQNGIVFLDEIDKICKRSEHGGDVSREGVQRDLLPLVEGCAVTTK
;
A
#
# COMPACT_ATOMS: atom_id res chain seq x y z
N MET A 1 -25.97 31.48 21.99
CA MET A 1 -25.28 30.64 22.99
C MET A 1 -24.13 31.45 23.61
N PRO A 2 -24.02 31.55 24.94
CA PRO A 2 -22.93 32.27 25.60
C PRO A 2 -21.65 31.42 25.62
N LYS A 3 -20.49 32.06 25.44
CA LYS A 3 -19.17 31.40 25.53
C LYS A 3 -18.81 31.13 26.99
N PRO A 4 -18.35 29.92 27.36
CA PRO A 4 -17.89 29.67 28.72
C PRO A 4 -16.56 30.38 28.99
N GLN A 5 -16.56 31.23 30.02
CA GLN A 5 -15.36 31.73 30.66
C GLN A 5 -14.82 30.65 31.61
N GLY A 6 -13.60 30.20 31.34
CA GLY A 6 -12.82 29.37 32.26
C GLY A 6 -11.35 29.67 32.03
N LYS A 7 -10.87 30.80 32.56
CA LYS A 7 -9.43 31.09 32.61
C LYS A 7 -8.85 30.33 33.81
N PHE A 8 -8.10 29.26 33.54
CA PHE A 8 -7.15 28.73 34.52
C PHE A 8 -6.05 29.76 34.72
N VAL A 9 -5.84 30.11 35.98
CA VAL A 9 -4.72 30.91 36.47
C VAL A 9 -3.49 29.98 36.48
N ASP A 10 -2.35 30.45 35.97
CA ASP A 10 -1.06 29.74 35.80
C ASP A 10 -0.81 28.97 34.49
N GLN A 11 -1.17 29.55 33.34
CA GLN A 11 -0.49 29.23 32.08
C GLN A 11 0.55 30.32 31.80
N PRO A 12 1.87 30.01 31.66
CA PRO A 12 2.83 31.01 31.22
C PRO A 12 2.37 31.54 29.85
N PRO A 13 2.53 32.85 29.58
CA PRO A 13 2.05 33.43 28.34
C PRO A 13 2.73 32.72 27.17
N GLU A 14 1.92 32.08 26.32
CA GLU A 14 2.33 31.62 25.01
C GLU A 14 2.88 32.84 24.25
N ASN A 15 4.20 32.90 24.09
CA ASN A 15 4.88 34.02 23.43
C ASN A 15 4.59 33.93 21.92
N PRO A 16 3.81 34.84 21.31
CA PRO A 16 3.47 34.81 19.88
C PRO A 16 4.67 35.09 18.96
N THR A 17 5.85 35.36 19.53
CA THR A 17 7.10 35.67 18.86
C THR A 17 7.85 34.43 18.38
N GLU A 18 7.65 33.27 19.00
CA GLU A 18 8.32 32.02 18.60
C GLU A 18 7.77 31.44 17.28
N GLU A 19 6.47 31.54 17.03
CA GLU A 19 5.85 31.00 15.81
C GLU A 19 6.35 31.69 14.53
N LYS A 20 6.54 33.02 14.57
CA LYS A 20 7.00 33.79 13.40
C LYS A 20 8.48 33.53 13.09
N ALA A 21 9.34 33.47 14.12
CA ALA A 21 10.75 33.15 13.99
C ALA A 21 10.97 31.69 13.54
N SER A 22 10.12 30.77 14.01
CA SER A 22 10.06 29.38 13.55
C SER A 22 9.73 29.28 12.06
N SER A 23 8.79 30.08 11.55
CA SER A 23 8.41 30.05 10.12
C SER A 23 9.53 30.52 9.17
N ALA A 24 10.28 31.57 9.53
CA ALA A 24 11.36 32.10 8.71
C ALA A 24 12.54 31.12 8.66
N THR A 25 12.88 30.55 9.82
CA THR A 25 13.93 29.54 9.96
C THR A 25 13.56 28.26 9.19
N ARG A 26 12.32 27.76 9.35
CA ARG A 26 11.81 26.60 8.60
C ARG A 26 11.87 26.81 7.09
N THR A 27 11.53 28.00 6.61
CA THR A 27 11.58 28.33 5.17
C THR A 27 13.01 28.36 4.65
N LEU A 28 13.96 28.91 5.42
CA LEU A 28 15.39 28.88 5.09
C LEU A 28 15.93 27.46 5.01
N TYR A 29 15.67 26.62 6.01
CA TYR A 29 16.12 25.23 6.00
C TYR A 29 15.44 24.41 4.89
N ARG A 30 14.16 24.65 4.60
CA ARG A 30 13.47 24.03 3.46
C ARG A 30 14.20 24.31 2.15
N LYS A 31 14.52 25.57 1.86
CA LYS A 31 15.27 25.95 0.66
C LYS A 31 16.64 25.28 0.59
N LYS A 32 17.34 25.16 1.71
CA LYS A 32 18.66 24.48 1.78
C LYS A 32 18.56 22.98 1.55
N VAL A 33 17.49 22.34 2.04
CA VAL A 33 17.22 20.92 1.78
C VAL A 33 16.84 20.70 0.32
N GLU A 34 15.97 21.54 -0.25
CA GLU A 34 15.59 21.50 -1.67
C GLU A 34 16.79 21.74 -2.60
N ALA A 35 17.72 22.61 -2.20
CA ALA A 35 18.96 22.87 -2.92
C ALA A 35 20.04 21.77 -2.72
N GLY A 36 19.82 20.78 -1.83
CA GLY A 36 20.76 19.70 -1.55
C GLY A 36 22.00 20.10 -0.74
N GLU A 37 22.05 21.32 -0.18
CA GLU A 37 23.21 21.84 0.58
C GLU A 37 23.46 21.06 1.89
N LEU A 38 22.46 20.32 2.36
CA LEU A 38 22.50 19.60 3.63
C LEU A 38 22.59 18.07 3.45
N ASP A 39 22.68 17.57 2.22
CA ASP A 39 22.65 16.14 1.88
C ASP A 39 23.64 15.29 2.67
N GLU A 40 24.84 15.81 2.92
CA GLU A 40 25.94 15.14 3.60
C GLU A 40 25.86 15.20 5.13
N LYS A 41 24.98 16.04 5.70
CA LYS A 41 24.80 16.13 7.15
C LYS A 41 24.09 14.88 7.67
N GLU A 42 24.50 14.43 8.84
CA GLU A 42 23.84 13.36 9.55
C GLU A 42 22.74 13.91 10.46
N ILE A 43 21.59 13.23 10.44
CA ILE A 43 20.47 13.50 11.34
C ILE A 43 20.00 12.18 11.93
N GLU A 44 19.35 12.27 13.09
CA GLU A 44 18.61 11.18 13.68
C GLU A 44 17.15 11.31 13.28
N VAL A 45 16.59 10.26 12.69
CA VAL A 45 15.19 10.21 12.24
C VAL A 45 14.52 8.94 12.71
N ASP A 46 13.26 9.09 13.06
CA ASP A 46 12.36 8.01 13.42
C ASP A 46 11.76 7.42 12.16
N LEU A 47 12.09 6.16 11.89
CA LEU A 47 11.61 5.43 10.71
C LEU A 47 10.79 4.22 11.16
N ALA A 48 9.70 3.95 10.46
CA ALA A 48 8.96 2.70 10.62
C ALA A 48 9.88 1.55 10.17
N MET A 49 10.10 0.59 11.06
CA MET A 49 10.67 -0.70 10.68
C MET A 49 9.54 -1.66 10.36
N ASN A 50 9.60 -2.27 9.17
CA ASN A 50 8.86 -3.48 8.91
C ASN A 50 9.32 -4.51 9.94
N ALA A 51 8.37 -5.12 10.65
CA ALA A 51 8.68 -6.16 11.60
C ALA A 51 9.52 -7.22 10.88
N SER A 52 10.63 -7.62 11.49
CA SER A 52 11.52 -8.63 10.94
C SER A 52 10.69 -9.83 10.50
N ASN A 53 10.81 -10.24 9.23
CA ASN A 53 10.20 -11.46 8.72
C ASN A 53 10.70 -12.63 9.58
N ILE A 54 9.90 -13.04 10.56
CA ILE A 54 10.20 -14.24 11.34
C ILE A 54 9.82 -15.38 10.42
N GLU A 55 10.83 -16.01 9.84
CA GLU A 55 10.65 -17.17 8.99
C GLU A 55 10.30 -18.36 9.91
N ILE A 56 9.00 -18.65 10.03
CA ILE A 56 8.49 -19.78 10.80
C ILE A 56 8.65 -21.02 9.91
N MET A 57 9.71 -21.80 10.14
CA MET A 57 9.91 -23.08 9.48
C MET A 57 8.87 -24.09 10.01
N GLY A 58 7.81 -24.32 9.24
CA GLY A 58 6.76 -25.30 9.55
C GLY A 58 7.08 -26.71 9.02
N PRO A 59 6.48 -27.76 9.61
CA PRO A 59 6.50 -29.11 9.02
C PRO A 59 5.87 -29.12 7.61
N PRO A 60 6.34 -30.00 6.69
CA PRO A 60 5.78 -30.10 5.35
C PRO A 60 4.27 -30.37 5.38
N GLY A 61 3.51 -29.61 4.59
CA GLY A 61 2.04 -29.65 4.58
C GLY A 61 1.33 -28.56 5.39
N MET A 62 2.05 -27.65 6.05
CA MET A 62 1.47 -26.48 6.77
C MET A 62 1.89 -25.11 6.21
N GLU A 63 2.46 -25.07 5.00
CA GLU A 63 2.98 -23.84 4.35
C GLU A 63 1.93 -22.72 4.22
N GLU A 64 0.68 -23.09 3.94
CA GLU A 64 -0.42 -22.12 3.78
C GLU A 64 -0.83 -21.52 5.13
N MET A 65 -0.81 -22.32 6.19
CA MET A 65 -1.12 -21.88 7.56
C MET A 65 -0.01 -21.00 8.14
N THR A 66 1.26 -21.31 7.84
CA THR A 66 2.40 -20.47 8.25
C THR A 66 2.35 -19.10 7.58
N GLY A 67 1.96 -19.02 6.30
CA GLY A 67 1.81 -17.75 5.59
C GLY A 67 0.71 -16.86 6.16
N GLN A 68 -0.44 -17.46 6.56
CA GLN A 68 -1.51 -16.72 7.24
C GLN A 68 -1.09 -16.22 8.62
N LEU A 69 -0.44 -17.06 9.43
CA LEU A 69 0.08 -16.68 10.75
C LEU A 69 1.08 -15.52 10.66
N GLN A 70 1.97 -15.56 9.67
CA GLN A 70 2.93 -14.49 9.41
C GLN A 70 2.20 -13.17 9.06
N SER A 71 1.22 -13.23 8.15
CA SER A 71 0.43 -12.05 7.75
C SER A 71 -0.35 -11.45 8.94
N MET A 72 -0.91 -12.30 9.80
CA MET A 72 -1.58 -11.86 11.03
C MET A 72 -0.59 -11.26 12.04
N MET A 73 0.61 -11.81 12.18
CA MET A 73 1.66 -11.27 13.04
C MET A 73 2.19 -9.93 12.53
N GLU A 74 2.36 -9.78 11.22
CA GLU A 74 2.75 -8.51 10.59
C GLU A 74 1.68 -7.44 10.83
N SER A 75 0.39 -7.78 10.66
CA SER A 75 -0.73 -6.88 10.92
C SER A 75 -0.90 -6.51 12.40
N LEU A 76 -0.55 -7.40 13.33
CA LEU A 76 -0.65 -7.15 14.78
C LEU A 76 0.62 -6.50 15.35
N SER A 77 1.75 -6.66 14.67
CA SER A 77 2.98 -5.95 15.01
C SER A 77 2.82 -4.48 14.66
N ASN A 78 2.39 -3.68 15.65
CA ASN A 78 2.41 -2.23 15.55
C ASN A 78 3.73 -1.79 14.94
N LYS A 79 3.68 -1.02 13.83
CA LYS A 79 4.83 -0.44 13.12
C LYS A 79 5.84 0.06 14.14
N ARG A 80 6.90 -0.73 14.40
CA ARG A 80 7.88 -0.37 15.41
C ARG A 80 8.70 0.77 14.82
N ILE A 81 8.53 1.96 15.40
CA ILE A 81 9.34 3.12 15.05
C ILE A 81 10.71 2.94 15.72
N LYS A 82 11.78 3.06 14.94
CA LYS A 82 13.15 3.04 15.48
C LYS A 82 13.91 4.26 14.99
N SER A 83 14.50 4.99 15.94
CA SER A 83 15.42 6.09 15.65
C SER A 83 16.69 5.54 15.02
N ARG A 84 17.08 6.10 13.87
CA ARG A 84 18.32 5.77 13.17
C ARG A 84 19.04 7.05 12.80
N ARG A 85 20.37 7.02 12.91
CA ARG A 85 21.24 8.09 12.45
C ARG A 85 21.68 7.82 11.01
N LEU A 86 21.35 8.74 10.11
CA LEU A 86 21.73 8.64 8.69
C LEU A 86 21.84 10.02 8.03
N LYS A 87 22.46 10.06 6.85
CA LYS A 87 22.58 11.27 6.04
C LYS A 87 21.20 11.76 5.57
N ILE A 88 21.01 13.09 5.53
CA ILE A 88 19.77 13.74 5.09
C ILE A 88 19.32 13.21 3.72
N LYS A 89 20.27 13.03 2.79
CA LYS A 89 20.00 12.49 1.45
C LYS A 89 19.29 11.12 1.47
N LYS A 90 19.67 10.24 2.40
CA LYS A 90 19.03 8.93 2.56
C LYS A 90 17.73 9.04 3.34
N ALA A 91 17.68 9.92 4.34
CA ALA A 91 16.52 10.10 5.20
C ALA A 91 15.32 10.62 4.41
N LEU A 92 15.54 11.57 3.49
CA LEU A 92 14.50 12.10 2.63
C LEU A 92 13.82 11.01 1.79
N LYS A 93 14.60 10.11 1.19
CA LYS A 93 14.04 9.01 0.38
C LYS A 93 13.18 8.07 1.23
N LEU A 94 13.68 7.65 2.39
CA LEU A 94 12.97 6.74 3.28
C LEU A 94 11.70 7.36 3.86
N LEU A 95 11.74 8.64 4.26
CA LEU A 95 10.58 9.37 4.75
C LEU A 95 9.54 9.58 3.64
N GLN A 96 9.98 9.86 2.42
CA GLN A 96 9.09 10.00 1.27
C GLN A 96 8.37 8.68 0.96
N GLU A 97 9.06 7.54 1.02
CA GLU A 97 8.47 6.21 0.84
C GLU A 97 7.45 5.89 1.95
N ASP A 98 7.76 6.21 3.21
CA ASP A 98 6.85 5.99 4.35
C ASP A 98 5.59 6.86 4.25
N GLU A 99 5.74 8.14 3.93
CA GLU A 99 4.59 9.04 3.72
C GLU A 99 3.78 8.67 2.48
N ALA A 100 4.43 8.30 1.38
CA ALA A 100 3.73 7.81 0.19
C ALA A 100 2.87 6.59 0.51
N SER A 101 3.40 5.65 1.30
CA SER A 101 2.66 4.46 1.74
C SER A 101 1.45 4.78 2.62
N LYS A 102 1.48 5.87 3.41
CA LYS A 102 0.33 6.33 4.22
C LYS A 102 -0.74 7.03 3.38
N LEU A 103 -0.36 7.65 2.28
CA LEU A 103 -1.27 8.35 1.37
C LEU A 103 -2.01 7.38 0.43
N ILE A 104 -1.57 6.13 0.35
CA ILE A 104 -2.23 5.08 -0.43
C ILE A 104 -3.47 4.60 0.34
N ASN A 105 -4.64 4.79 -0.26
CA ASN A 105 -5.88 4.17 0.18
C ASN A 105 -6.12 2.89 -0.63
N GLU A 106 -5.85 1.74 -0.02
CA GLU A 106 -6.00 0.44 -0.67
C GLU A 106 -7.45 0.14 -1.10
N ASP A 107 -8.45 0.59 -0.33
CA ASP A 107 -9.86 0.39 -0.66
C ASP A 107 -10.28 1.18 -1.91
N GLU A 108 -9.79 2.41 -2.03
CA GLU A 108 -10.03 3.24 -3.22
C GLU A 108 -9.35 2.64 -4.46
N ILE A 109 -8.13 2.12 -4.30
CA ILE A 109 -7.41 1.44 -5.39
C ILE A 109 -8.13 0.18 -5.82
N ARG A 110 -8.58 -0.65 -4.87
CA ARG A 110 -9.33 -1.87 -5.17
C ARG A 110 -10.62 -1.55 -5.93
N THR A 111 -11.35 -0.52 -5.50
CA THR A 111 -12.58 -0.07 -6.17
C THR A 111 -12.28 0.40 -7.60
N LYS A 112 -11.28 1.27 -7.79
CA LYS A 112 -10.90 1.75 -9.14
C LYS A 112 -10.40 0.62 -10.04
N ALA A 113 -9.67 -0.34 -9.49
CA ALA A 113 -9.21 -1.50 -10.23
C ALA A 113 -10.38 -2.37 -10.70
N LEU A 114 -11.38 -2.61 -9.83
CA LEU A 114 -12.60 -3.33 -10.18
C LEU A 114 -13.36 -2.60 -11.30
N ASP A 115 -13.63 -1.30 -11.13
CA ASP A 115 -14.30 -0.47 -12.13
C ASP A 115 -13.55 -0.50 -13.48
N SER A 116 -12.21 -0.45 -13.44
CA SER A 116 -11.39 -0.49 -14.64
C SER A 116 -11.46 -1.83 -15.37
N VAL A 117 -11.50 -2.95 -14.64
CA VAL A 117 -11.63 -4.29 -15.22
C VAL A 117 -13.03 -4.51 -15.77
N GLU A 118 -14.06 -4.06 -15.07
CA GLU A 118 -15.45 -4.17 -15.53
C GLU A 118 -15.73 -3.34 -16.79
N GLN A 119 -15.21 -2.11 -16.86
CA GLN A 119 -15.50 -1.18 -17.97
C GLN A 119 -14.52 -1.29 -19.15
N ASN A 120 -13.25 -1.61 -18.88
CA ASN A 120 -12.18 -1.56 -19.89
C ASN A 120 -11.37 -2.87 -19.99
N GLY A 121 -11.76 -3.92 -19.28
CA GLY A 121 -11.05 -5.19 -19.29
C GLY A 121 -11.05 -5.82 -20.69
N ILE A 122 -9.88 -6.33 -21.10
CA ILE A 122 -9.71 -7.04 -22.38
C ILE A 122 -9.14 -8.41 -22.08
N VAL A 123 -9.83 -9.45 -22.55
CA VAL A 123 -9.38 -10.84 -22.49
C VAL A 123 -9.06 -11.33 -23.89
N PHE A 124 -7.85 -11.81 -24.11
CA PHE A 124 -7.44 -12.44 -25.36
C PHE A 124 -7.46 -13.96 -25.20
N LEU A 125 -8.27 -14.63 -26.03
CA LEU A 125 -8.34 -16.09 -26.10
C LEU A 125 -7.55 -16.56 -27.32
N ASP A 126 -6.36 -17.11 -27.07
CA ASP A 126 -5.54 -17.70 -28.12
C ASP A 126 -5.97 -19.14 -28.45
N GLU A 127 -5.66 -19.59 -29.67
CA GLU A 127 -5.95 -20.95 -30.15
C GLU A 127 -7.42 -21.40 -29.94
N ILE A 128 -8.37 -20.47 -29.98
CA ILE A 128 -9.81 -20.77 -29.82
C ILE A 128 -10.31 -21.76 -30.89
N ASP A 129 -9.63 -21.86 -32.02
CA ASP A 129 -9.90 -22.83 -33.08
C ASP A 129 -9.68 -24.28 -32.65
N LYS A 130 -8.83 -24.54 -31.64
CA LYS A 130 -8.55 -25.89 -31.12
C LYS A 130 -9.73 -26.50 -30.38
N ILE A 131 -10.61 -25.66 -29.82
CA ILE A 131 -11.81 -26.10 -29.10
C ILE A 131 -13.04 -26.15 -29.99
N CYS A 132 -13.00 -25.60 -31.21
CA CYS A 132 -14.07 -25.74 -32.20
C CYS A 132 -14.14 -27.16 -32.78
N LYS A 133 -15.35 -27.65 -33.06
CA LYS A 133 -15.54 -28.98 -33.67
C LYS A 133 -14.90 -29.04 -35.06
N ARG A 134 -14.10 -30.08 -35.31
CA ARG A 134 -13.84 -30.59 -36.66
C ARG A 134 -14.75 -31.79 -36.88
N SER A 135 -15.29 -31.93 -38.07
CA SER A 135 -16.45 -32.75 -38.46
C SER A 135 -16.42 -34.27 -38.18
N GLU A 136 -15.47 -34.80 -37.40
CA GLU A 136 -15.33 -36.23 -37.12
C GLU A 136 -15.54 -36.55 -35.62
N HIS A 137 -16.47 -37.48 -35.38
CA HIS A 137 -17.12 -37.78 -34.11
C HIS A 137 -16.19 -38.56 -33.14
N GLY A 138 -15.20 -37.89 -32.54
CA GLY A 138 -14.33 -38.54 -31.54
C GLY A 138 -13.49 -37.55 -30.74
N GLY A 139 -13.91 -37.23 -29.52
CA GLY A 139 -13.22 -36.31 -28.58
C GLY A 139 -14.01 -35.07 -28.17
N ASP A 140 -15.28 -34.95 -28.60
CA ASP A 140 -16.07 -33.72 -28.52
C ASP A 140 -16.43 -33.27 -27.09
N VAL A 141 -16.63 -34.19 -26.15
CA VAL A 141 -17.18 -33.86 -24.81
C VAL A 141 -16.26 -32.92 -24.02
N SER A 142 -14.93 -33.08 -24.12
CA SER A 142 -13.98 -32.24 -23.40
C SER A 142 -13.79 -30.87 -24.07
N ARG A 143 -13.94 -30.78 -25.40
CA ARG A 143 -13.78 -29.52 -26.14
C ARG A 143 -15.02 -28.65 -26.04
N GLU A 144 -16.20 -29.26 -26.11
CA GLU A 144 -17.49 -28.60 -25.83
C GLU A 144 -17.58 -28.14 -24.38
N GLY A 145 -17.01 -28.91 -23.44
CA GLY A 145 -16.95 -28.52 -22.02
C GLY A 145 -16.26 -27.16 -21.83
N VAL A 146 -15.11 -26.95 -22.48
CA VAL A 146 -14.39 -25.66 -22.40
C VAL A 146 -15.23 -24.52 -22.97
N GLN A 147 -15.91 -24.72 -24.11
CA GLN A 147 -16.79 -23.69 -24.67
C GLN A 147 -17.94 -23.36 -23.72
N ARG A 148 -18.62 -24.37 -23.17
CA ARG A 148 -19.72 -24.19 -22.23
C ARG A 148 -19.27 -23.45 -20.96
N ASP A 149 -18.08 -23.74 -20.48
CA ASP A 149 -17.54 -23.12 -19.28
C ASP A 149 -17.07 -21.67 -19.54
N LEU A 150 -16.74 -21.32 -20.79
CA LEU A 150 -16.45 -19.94 -21.21
C LEU A 150 -17.71 -19.09 -21.46
N LEU A 151 -18.88 -19.71 -21.74
CA LEU A 151 -20.12 -18.99 -22.03
C LEU A 151 -20.51 -17.95 -20.95
N PRO A 152 -20.49 -18.28 -19.64
CA PRO A 152 -20.84 -17.31 -18.60
C PRO A 152 -19.94 -16.07 -18.62
N LEU A 153 -18.67 -16.21 -18.99
CA LEU A 153 -17.71 -15.09 -19.01
C LEU A 153 -18.01 -14.12 -20.15
N VAL A 154 -18.50 -14.59 -21.30
CA VAL A 154 -18.85 -13.75 -22.45
C VAL A 154 -20.30 -13.23 -22.39
N GLU A 155 -21.21 -13.99 -21.77
CA GLU A 155 -22.61 -13.59 -21.57
C GLU A 155 -22.78 -12.63 -20.38
N GLY A 156 -21.80 -12.57 -19.49
CA GLY A 156 -21.76 -11.73 -18.31
C GLY A 156 -22.06 -12.52 -17.04
N CYS A 157 -21.06 -12.69 -16.19
CA CYS A 157 -21.21 -13.29 -14.87
C CYS A 157 -20.35 -12.55 -13.84
N ALA A 158 -20.73 -12.68 -12.56
CA ALA A 158 -19.91 -12.22 -11.46
C ALA A 158 -18.91 -13.32 -11.07
N VAL A 159 -17.61 -12.97 -11.03
CA VAL A 159 -16.54 -13.89 -10.64
C VAL A 159 -15.89 -13.39 -9.35
N THR A 160 -15.88 -14.23 -8.32
CA THR A 160 -15.19 -13.90 -7.06
C THR A 160 -13.70 -14.13 -7.20
N THR A 161 -12.92 -13.07 -7.08
CA THR A 161 -11.45 -13.11 -7.05
C THR A 161 -10.96 -13.01 -5.60
N LYS A 162 -9.88 -13.72 -5.28
CA LYS A 162 -9.17 -13.62 -3.98
C LYS A 162 -8.12 -12.52 -4.01
#